data_AF-A0A1Q6CES1-F1
#
_entry.id   AF-A0A1Q6CES1-F1
#
_cell.length_a   1.000
_cell.length_b   1.000
_cell.length_c   1.000
_cell.angle_alpha   90.00
_cell.angle_beta   90.00
_cell.angle_gamma   90.00
#
_symmetry.space_group_name_H-M   'P 1'
#
loop_
_entity.id
_entity.type
_entity.pdbx_description
1 polymer ?
#
loop_
_entity_poly.entity_id
_entity_poly.type
_entity_poly.pdbx_seq_one_letter_code
_entity_poly.pdbx_strand_id
1 'polypeptide(L)'
;MKLFKKLALLTLVVSSFASANEMEISAQKQAVSNNTKVQTYIGNVRISFADDNQPETRAAVMRFEDGKTVMEGDVEIILNNAVAIADKVTYISSNNGLVAKMDKVTFTFK
;
A
#
# COMPACT_ATOMS: atom_id res chain seq x y z
N MET A 1 39.06 12.82 5.31
CA MET A 1 38.07 13.03 4.24
C MET A 1 37.42 11.70 3.86
N LYS A 2 36.08 11.70 3.75
CA LYS A 2 35.21 10.78 2.99
C LYS A 2 35.08 9.32 3.45
N LEU A 3 34.22 9.13 4.47
CA LEU A 3 33.53 7.87 4.74
C LEU A 3 32.41 7.70 3.71
N PHE A 4 32.65 6.92 2.67
CA PHE A 4 31.62 6.48 1.75
C PHE A 4 30.70 5.49 2.46
N LYS A 5 29.59 5.99 3.00
CA LYS A 5 28.48 5.17 3.50
C LYS A 5 27.90 4.40 2.29
N LYS A 6 28.26 3.13 2.16
CA LYS A 6 27.66 2.21 1.18
C LYS A 6 26.19 2.03 1.55
N LEU A 7 25.31 2.73 0.87
CA LEU A 7 23.87 2.49 0.90
C LEU A 7 23.62 1.18 0.13
N ALA A 8 23.39 0.08 0.84
CA ALA A 8 23.08 -1.20 0.22
C ALA A 8 21.68 -1.10 -0.41
N LEU A 9 21.62 -0.97 -1.74
CA LEU A 9 20.40 -1.02 -2.52
C LEU A 9 20.04 -2.50 -2.73
N LEU A 10 19.27 -3.07 -1.81
CA LEU A 10 18.69 -4.41 -1.98
C LEU A 10 17.45 -4.30 -2.87
N THR A 11 17.56 -4.67 -4.15
CA THR A 11 16.40 -4.94 -5.00
C THR A 11 15.93 -6.37 -4.72
N LEU A 12 15.12 -6.52 -3.68
CA LEU A 12 14.48 -7.78 -3.33
C LEU A 12 13.09 -7.79 -3.96
N VAL A 13 12.88 -8.57 -5.02
CA VAL A 13 11.53 -8.91 -5.49
C VAL A 13 11.00 -9.93 -4.50
N VAL A 14 10.37 -9.46 -3.42
CA VAL A 14 9.78 -10.33 -2.40
C VAL A 14 8.37 -10.70 -2.87
N SER A 15 8.24 -11.85 -3.52
CA SER A 15 6.96 -12.56 -3.64
C SER A 15 6.84 -13.53 -2.46
N SER A 16 6.59 -12.99 -1.26
CA SER A 16 6.28 -13.78 -0.07
C SER A 16 4.79 -14.04 0.01
N PHE A 17 4.39 -15.31 -0.16
CA PHE A 17 3.03 -15.77 0.07
C PHE A 17 2.92 -16.29 1.50
N ALA A 18 2.19 -15.56 2.34
CA ALA A 18 1.58 -16.10 3.54
C ALA A 18 0.07 -16.11 3.26
N SER A 19 -0.62 -17.20 3.59
CA SER A 19 -2.05 -17.37 3.33
C SER A 19 -2.74 -18.06 4.50
N ALA A 20 -3.63 -17.33 5.17
CA ALA A 20 -4.82 -17.78 5.85
C ALA A 20 -5.93 -16.69 5.92
N ASN A 21 -5.65 -15.39 5.73
CA ASN A 21 -6.66 -14.29 5.66
C ASN A 21 -6.10 -12.99 4.98
N GLU A 22 -5.05 -13.12 4.14
CA GLU A 22 -4.12 -12.04 3.83
C GLU A 22 -4.62 -10.97 2.86
N MET A 23 -4.57 -9.73 3.34
CA MET A 23 -4.27 -8.59 2.49
C MET A 23 -2.91 -8.80 1.82
N GLU A 24 -2.88 -8.76 0.49
CA GLU A 24 -1.66 -8.90 -0.30
C GLU A 24 -1.18 -7.54 -0.80
N ILE A 25 0.12 -7.26 -0.65
CA ILE A 25 0.74 -6.03 -1.14
C ILE A 25 1.84 -6.40 -2.14
N SER A 26 1.81 -5.80 -3.34
CA SER A 26 2.92 -5.86 -4.29
C SER A 26 3.38 -4.46 -4.70
N ALA A 27 4.68 -4.30 -4.91
CA ALA A 27 5.30 -3.04 -5.31
C ALA A 27 6.66 -3.31 -5.97
N GLN A 28 7.21 -2.30 -6.66
CA GLN A 28 8.55 -2.38 -7.22
C GLN A 28 9.65 -2.25 -6.15
N LYS A 29 9.38 -1.50 -5.09
CA LYS A 29 10.34 -1.26 -4.01
C LYS A 29 9.62 -1.17 -2.67
N GLN A 30 10.29 -1.64 -1.63
CA GLN A 30 9.90 -1.48 -0.23
C GLN A 30 11.04 -0.80 0.53
N ALA A 31 10.71 0.19 1.36
CA ALA A 31 11.60 0.79 2.34
C ALA A 31 11.03 0.57 3.73
N VAL A 32 11.87 0.12 4.66
CA VAL A 32 11.46 -0.24 6.02
C VAL A 32 12.24 0.62 7.01
N SER A 33 11.56 1.19 8.01
CA SER A 33 12.17 2.00 9.05
C SER A 33 11.50 1.76 10.41
N ASN A 34 12.03 2.39 11.47
CA ASN A 34 11.48 2.37 12.82
C ASN A 34 11.16 0.96 13.34
N ASN A 35 12.16 0.08 13.40
CA ASN A 35 12.00 -1.31 13.84
C ASN A 35 10.86 -2.05 13.11
N THR A 36 10.69 -1.80 11.81
CA THR A 36 9.65 -2.37 10.93
C THR A 36 8.23 -1.80 11.10
N LYS A 37 8.05 -0.85 12.02
CA LYS A 37 6.76 -0.18 12.27
C LYS A 37 6.30 0.67 11.09
N VAL A 38 7.24 1.22 10.32
CA VAL A 38 6.94 2.03 9.14
C VAL A 38 7.47 1.34 7.89
N GLN A 39 6.58 1.12 6.92
CA GLN A 39 6.91 0.49 5.66
C GLN A 39 6.35 1.31 4.49
N THR A 40 7.23 1.76 3.61
CA THR A 40 6.84 2.50 2.41
C THR A 40 7.02 1.61 1.19
N TYR A 41 5.93 1.43 0.44
CA TYR A 41 5.90 0.72 -0.84
C TYR A 41 5.89 1.74 -1.98
N ILE A 42 6.69 1.54 -3.01
CA ILE A 42 6.91 2.50 -4.09
C ILE A 42 6.91 1.78 -5.44
N GLY A 43 6.21 2.37 -6.41
CA GLY A 43 6.16 1.97 -7.79
C GLY A 43 5.14 0.88 -8.05
N ASN A 44 4.11 1.20 -8.84
CA ASN A 44 3.03 0.30 -9.24
C ASN A 44 2.46 -0.51 -8.06
N VAL A 45 2.19 0.16 -6.93
CA VAL A 45 1.72 -0.52 -5.73
C VAL A 45 0.31 -1.04 -5.95
N ARG A 46 0.10 -2.30 -5.60
CA ARG A 46 -1.20 -2.97 -5.61
C ARG A 46 -1.45 -3.58 -4.25
N ILE A 47 -2.60 -3.27 -3.66
CA ILE A 47 -3.09 -3.91 -2.44
C ILE A 47 -4.39 -4.65 -2.80
N SER A 48 -4.45 -5.94 -2.49
CA SER A 48 -5.66 -6.75 -2.65
C SER A 48 -6.31 -6.96 -1.28
N PHE A 49 -7.59 -6.64 -1.18
CA PHE A 49 -8.43 -6.87 -0.01
C PHE A 49 -9.48 -7.93 -0.37
N ALA A 50 -9.70 -8.90 0.51
CA ALA A 50 -10.79 -9.86 0.38
C ALA A 50 -12.15 -9.18 0.63
N ASP A 51 -13.23 -9.75 0.10
CA ASP A 51 -14.59 -9.20 0.23
C ASP A 51 -15.04 -9.00 1.68
N ASP A 52 -14.62 -9.89 2.58
CA ASP A 52 -14.92 -9.86 4.02
C ASP A 52 -13.98 -8.97 4.84
N ASN A 53 -12.97 -8.37 4.20
CA ASN A 53 -11.93 -7.56 4.84
C ASN A 53 -11.64 -6.26 4.07
N GLN A 54 -12.71 -5.55 3.69
CA GLN A 54 -12.60 -4.25 3.03
C GLN A 54 -12.16 -3.17 4.02
N PRO A 55 -11.21 -2.30 3.64
CA PRO A 55 -10.70 -1.25 4.52
C PRO A 55 -11.66 -0.07 4.62
N GLU A 56 -11.67 0.63 5.75
CA GLU A 56 -12.21 1.99 5.81
C GLU A 56 -11.22 2.94 5.11
N THR A 57 -11.71 3.86 4.27
CA THR A 57 -10.85 4.82 3.57
C THR A 57 -11.38 6.24 3.66
N ARG A 58 -10.50 7.21 3.88
CA ARG A 58 -10.80 8.65 3.91
C ARG A 58 -9.93 9.38 2.91
N ALA A 59 -10.47 10.41 2.28
CA ALA A 59 -9.74 11.28 1.36
C ALA A 59 -10.41 12.65 1.29
N ALA A 60 -9.66 13.66 0.85
CA ALA A 60 -10.22 14.98 0.58
C ALA A 60 -11.19 14.97 -0.63
N VAL A 61 -10.86 14.19 -1.65
CA VAL A 61 -11.65 14.09 -2.89
C VAL A 61 -11.90 12.62 -3.24
N MET A 62 -13.14 12.32 -3.64
CA MET A 62 -13.55 11.02 -4.16
C MET A 62 -14.33 11.22 -5.47
N ARG A 63 -14.02 10.42 -6.49
CA ARG A 63 -14.70 10.41 -7.78
C ARG A 63 -14.95 8.99 -8.24
N PHE A 64 -16.04 8.79 -8.96
CA PHE A 64 -16.33 7.53 -9.63
C PHE A 64 -16.16 7.74 -11.14
N GLU A 65 -15.21 7.04 -11.74
CA GLU A 65 -14.80 7.19 -13.13
C GLU A 65 -14.60 5.81 -13.76
N ASP A 66 -15.30 5.52 -14.86
CA ASP A 66 -15.17 4.27 -15.63
C ASP A 66 -15.23 2.98 -14.79
N GLY A 67 -16.15 2.91 -13.82
CA GLY A 67 -16.30 1.75 -12.95
C GLY A 67 -15.26 1.63 -11.83
N LYS A 68 -14.48 2.70 -11.60
CA LYS A 68 -13.43 2.76 -10.57
C LYS A 68 -13.71 3.90 -9.61
N THR A 69 -13.26 3.74 -8.37
CA THR A 69 -13.29 4.83 -7.39
C THR A 69 -11.89 5.42 -7.27
N VAL A 70 -11.74 6.69 -7.62
CA VAL A 70 -10.48 7.43 -7.52
C VAL A 70 -10.57 8.35 -6.31
N MET A 71 -9.60 8.24 -5.40
CA MET A 71 -9.50 9.02 -4.17
C MET A 71 -8.18 9.79 -4.18
N GLU A 72 -8.20 11.07 -3.80
CA GLU A 72 -7.05 11.98 -3.86
C GLU A 72 -7.00 12.92 -2.64
N GLY A 73 -5.79 13.37 -2.30
CA GLY A 73 -5.54 14.33 -1.23
C GLY A 73 -5.45 13.65 0.13
N ASP A 74 -4.25 13.15 0.44
CA ASP A 74 -3.89 12.46 1.69
C ASP A 74 -4.87 11.33 2.03
N VAL A 75 -4.96 10.36 1.12
CA VAL A 75 -5.83 9.19 1.28
C VAL A 75 -5.35 8.35 2.46
N GLU A 76 -6.20 8.19 3.46
CA GLU A 76 -5.98 7.32 4.61
C GLU A 76 -6.72 6.01 4.44
N ILE A 77 -6.00 4.89 4.44
CA ILE A 77 -6.53 3.52 4.45
C ILE A 77 -6.37 2.98 5.86
N ILE A 78 -7.49 2.75 6.54
CA ILE A 78 -7.53 2.38 7.95
C ILE A 78 -7.76 0.87 8.05
N LEU A 79 -6.83 0.19 8.71
CA LEU A 79 -6.80 -1.26 8.88
C LEU A 79 -6.78 -1.61 10.37
N ASN A 80 -7.12 -2.86 10.69
CA ASN A 80 -7.16 -3.31 12.09
C ASN A 80 -5.81 -3.12 12.80
N ASN A 81 -4.70 -3.43 12.12
CA ASN A 81 -3.34 -3.39 12.66
C ASN A 81 -2.45 -2.26 12.09
N ALA A 82 -2.95 -1.41 11.18
CA ALA A 82 -2.15 -0.39 10.53
C ALA A 82 -2.99 0.79 10.01
N VAL A 83 -2.32 1.90 9.70
CA VAL A 83 -2.86 2.98 8.88
C VAL A 83 -1.91 3.19 7.70
N ALA A 84 -2.46 3.26 6.49
CA ALA A 84 -1.73 3.50 5.27
C ALA A 84 -2.08 4.88 4.70
N ILE A 85 -1.07 5.64 4.27
CA ILE A 85 -1.23 6.97 3.69
C ILE A 85 -0.70 6.98 2.26
N ALA A 86 -1.50 7.49 1.32
CA ALA A 86 -1.15 7.64 -0.09
C ALA A 86 -1.69 8.96 -0.67
N ASP A 87 -0.98 9.54 -1.64
CA ASP A 87 -1.40 10.81 -2.26
C ASP A 87 -2.67 10.62 -3.13
N LYS A 88 -2.78 9.45 -3.75
CA LYS A 88 -3.88 9.02 -4.62
C LYS A 88 -4.06 7.51 -4.58
N VAL A 89 -5.31 7.05 -4.56
CA VAL A 89 -5.66 5.63 -4.64
C VAL A 89 -6.74 5.43 -5.69
N THR A 90 -6.58 4.41 -6.54
CA THR A 90 -7.63 3.95 -7.45
C THR A 90 -8.09 2.58 -7.03
N TYR A 91 -9.35 2.48 -6.62
CA TYR A 91 -10.02 1.24 -6.28
C TYR A 91 -10.72 0.64 -7.49
N ILE A 92 -10.55 -0.66 -7.67
CA ILE A 92 -11.14 -1.46 -8.74
C ILE A 92 -11.73 -2.71 -8.11
N SER A 93 -13.01 -2.98 -8.35
CA SER A 93 -13.63 -4.24 -7.96
C SER A 93 -12.96 -5.42 -8.67
N SER A 94 -12.74 -6.49 -7.93
CA SER A 94 -12.22 -7.78 -8.39
C SER A 94 -13.27 -8.85 -8.11
N ASN A 95 -13.15 -10.02 -8.74
CA ASN A 95 -14.11 -11.12 -8.54
C ASN A 95 -14.21 -11.60 -7.08
N ASN A 96 -13.18 -11.37 -6.28
CA ASN A 96 -13.07 -11.85 -4.90
C ASN A 96 -12.70 -10.72 -3.90
N GLY A 97 -13.09 -9.47 -4.20
CA GLY A 97 -12.72 -8.35 -3.34
C GLY A 97 -12.45 -7.04 -4.05
N LEU A 98 -11.55 -6.28 -3.44
CA LEU A 98 -11.21 -4.92 -3.83
C LEU A 98 -9.71 -4.79 -4.07
N VAL A 99 -9.32 -4.15 -5.17
CA VAL A 99 -7.92 -3.88 -5.47
C VAL A 99 -7.68 -2.38 -5.42
N ALA A 100 -6.79 -1.95 -4.53
CA ALA A 100 -6.30 -0.58 -4.49
C ALA A 100 -4.98 -0.48 -5.28
N LYS A 101 -4.90 0.51 -6.17
CA LYS A 101 -3.69 0.83 -6.94
C LYS A 101 -3.21 2.24 -6.64
N MET A 102 -1.89 2.40 -6.50
CA MET A 102 -1.25 3.68 -6.20
C MET A 102 0.24 3.67 -6.57
N ASP A 103 0.85 4.84 -6.68
CA ASP A 103 2.28 4.95 -6.97
C ASP A 103 3.15 4.73 -5.73
N LYS A 104 2.64 5.10 -4.55
CA LYS A 104 3.37 5.03 -3.28
C LYS A 104 2.38 4.98 -2.14
N VAL A 105 2.69 4.21 -1.10
CA VAL A 105 1.93 4.18 0.15
C VAL A 105 2.86 3.92 1.31
N THR A 106 2.61 4.62 2.43
CA THR A 106 3.34 4.41 3.68
C THR A 106 2.41 3.83 4.72
N PHE A 107 2.71 2.63 5.19
CA PHE A 107 2.05 1.97 6.30
C PHE A 107 2.74 2.33 7.60
N THR A 108 1.93 2.61 8.62
CA THR A 108 2.33 2.65 10.02
C THR A 108 1.56 1.57 10.77
N PHE A 109 2.25 0.52 11.19
CA PHE A 109 1.68 -0.58 11.99
C PHE A 109 1.52 -0.13 13.46
N LYS A 110 0.54 -0.68 14.18
CA LYS A 110 0.27 -0.33 15.59
C LYS A 110 1.36 -0.88 16.52
#